data_AF-A0A392MDS5-F1
#
_entry.id   AF-A0A392MDS5-F1
#
_cell.length_a   1.000
_cell.length_b   1.000
_cell.length_c   1.000
_cell.angle_alpha   90.00
_cell.angle_beta   90.00
_cell.angle_gamma   90.00
#
_symmetry.space_group_name_H-M   'P 1'
#
loop_
_entity.id
_entity.type
_entity.pdbx_description
1 polymer ?
#
loop_
_entity_poly.entity_id
_entity_poly.type
_entity_poly.pdbx_seq_one_letter_code
_entity_poly.pdbx_strand_id
1 'polypeptide(L)'
;IRRVPHEFKIACLETIKALFPADCNPFYAGFGNRDTDEISYLKVGIPLGKIFIINPKGEIVVNRSLDTKSYTSMHALVNGMFPPTSSSEQEDFNSWNFWKLPPSAIDI
;
A
#
# COMPACT_ATOMS: atom_id res chain seq x y z
N ILE A 1 -0.63 27.03 -13.03
CA ILE A 1 -0.05 25.69 -12.72
C ILE A 1 -0.89 25.08 -11.62
N ARG A 2 -1.67 24.05 -11.94
CA ARG A 2 -2.57 23.38 -10.99
C ARG A 2 -1.69 22.61 -9.99
N ARG A 3 -1.56 23.14 -8.76
CA ARG A 3 -0.67 22.59 -7.72
C ARG A 3 -1.41 21.55 -6.90
N VAL A 4 -1.72 20.41 -7.53
CA VAL A 4 -2.33 19.27 -6.84
C VAL A 4 -1.37 18.08 -6.98
N PRO A 5 -0.35 17.96 -6.12
CA PRO A 5 0.73 16.99 -6.29
C PRO A 5 0.28 15.53 -6.43
N HIS A 6 -0.84 15.16 -5.79
CA HIS A 6 -1.39 13.81 -5.89
C HIS A 6 -1.94 13.50 -7.28
N GLU A 7 -2.48 14.49 -8.02
CA GLU A 7 -2.96 14.26 -9.40
C GLU A 7 -1.81 13.86 -10.32
N PHE A 8 -0.65 14.51 -10.17
CA PHE A 8 0.55 14.14 -10.92
C PHE A 8 1.03 12.74 -10.55
N LYS A 9 1.07 12.41 -9.25
CA LYS A 9 1.54 11.11 -8.77
C LYS A 9 0.61 9.98 -9.24
N ILE A 10 -0.70 10.18 -9.17
CA ILE A 10 -1.71 9.27 -9.71
C ILE A 10 -1.46 9.04 -11.20
N ALA A 11 -1.38 10.11 -12.00
CA ALA A 11 -1.19 9.98 -13.45
C ALA A 11 0.10 9.22 -13.81
N CYS A 12 1.19 9.47 -13.08
CA CYS A 12 2.45 8.76 -13.25
C CYS A 12 2.33 7.27 -12.92
N LEU A 13 1.72 6.93 -11.78
CA LEU A 13 1.52 5.54 -11.36
C LEU A 13 0.56 4.80 -12.29
N GLU A 14 -0.50 5.45 -12.78
CA GLU A 14 -1.41 4.89 -13.79
C GLU A 14 -0.69 4.61 -15.11
N THR A 15 0.22 5.51 -15.53
CA THR A 15 1.05 5.31 -16.73
C THR A 15 1.97 4.09 -16.57
N ILE A 16 2.59 3.93 -15.39
CA ILE A 16 3.41 2.75 -15.09
C ILE A 16 2.54 1.48 -15.08
N LYS A 17 1.36 1.52 -14.46
CA LYS A 17 0.41 0.39 -14.41
C LYS A 17 0.01 -0.07 -15.82
N ALA A 18 -0.18 0.86 -16.75
CA ALA A 18 -0.55 0.56 -18.13
C ALA A 18 0.54 -0.19 -18.92
N LEU A 19 1.77 -0.27 -18.40
CA LEU A 19 2.85 -1.09 -18.99
C LEU A 19 2.72 -2.59 -18.65
N PHE A 20 1.84 -2.95 -17.71
CA PHE A 20 1.63 -4.32 -17.26
C PHE A 20 0.27 -4.87 -17.75
N PRO A 21 0.10 -6.20 -17.78
CA PRO A 21 -1.18 -6.83 -18.09
C PRO A 21 -2.32 -6.30 -17.18
N ALA A 22 -3.50 -6.09 -17.77
CA ALA A 22 -4.63 -5.45 -17.09
C ALA A 22 -5.23 -6.31 -15.95
N ASP A 23 -4.98 -7.61 -15.97
CA ASP A 23 -5.41 -8.59 -14.99
C ASP A 23 -4.49 -8.64 -13.75
N CYS A 24 -3.42 -7.85 -13.72
CA CYS A 24 -2.48 -7.79 -12.60
C CYS A 24 -2.30 -6.36 -12.09
N ASN A 25 -2.12 -6.22 -10.77
CA ASN A 25 -1.62 -4.98 -10.19
C ASN A 25 -0.11 -5.11 -9.96
N PRO A 26 0.74 -4.35 -10.68
CA PRO A 26 2.19 -4.42 -10.50
C PRO A 26 2.66 -3.79 -9.17
N PHE A 27 1.79 -3.04 -8.50
CA PHE A 27 2.13 -2.39 -7.25
C PHE A 27 1.71 -3.22 -6.05
N TYR A 28 2.70 -3.76 -5.34
CA TYR A 28 2.48 -4.55 -4.13
C TYR A 28 2.18 -3.68 -2.90
N ALA A 29 2.95 -2.61 -2.69
CA ALA A 29 2.87 -1.72 -1.53
C ALA A 29 3.32 -0.30 -1.89
N GLY A 30 2.94 0.68 -1.07
CA GLY A 30 3.28 2.10 -1.26
C GLY A 30 3.93 2.69 -0.02
N PHE A 31 5.09 3.33 -0.17
CA PHE A 31 5.77 4.10 0.88
C PHE A 31 5.79 5.58 0.51
N GLY A 32 5.11 6.39 1.30
CA GLY A 32 4.99 7.84 1.11
C GLY A 32 5.43 8.62 2.34
N ASN A 33 5.47 9.93 2.22
CA ASN A 33 5.80 10.85 3.31
C ASN A 33 4.73 11.93 3.53
N ARG A 34 3.65 11.89 2.76
CA ARG A 34 2.48 12.77 2.89
C ARG A 34 1.20 11.96 2.87
N ASP A 35 0.17 12.44 3.54
CA ASP A 35 -1.17 11.84 3.48
C ASP A 35 -1.72 11.80 2.03
N THR A 36 -1.28 12.74 1.19
CA THR A 36 -1.62 12.75 -0.25
C THR A 36 -1.05 11.56 -1.02
N ASP A 37 -0.01 10.91 -0.51
CA ASP A 37 0.55 9.70 -1.11
C ASP A 37 -0.39 8.51 -0.90
N GLU A 38 -1.06 8.42 0.26
CA GLU A 38 -2.09 7.40 0.53
C GLU A 38 -3.18 7.43 -0.56
N ILE A 39 -3.67 8.63 -0.88
CA ILE A 39 -4.66 8.84 -1.94
C ILE A 39 -4.12 8.33 -3.29
N SER A 40 -2.85 8.61 -3.58
CA SER A 40 -2.23 8.22 -4.86
C SER A 40 -2.11 6.70 -4.99
N TYR A 41 -1.77 6.02 -3.90
CA TYR A 41 -1.59 4.57 -3.86
C TYR A 41 -2.92 3.81 -3.87
N LEU A 42 -3.93 4.31 -3.14
CA LEU A 42 -5.29 3.75 -3.19
C LEU A 42 -5.85 3.81 -4.61
N LYS A 43 -5.62 4.92 -5.33
CA LYS A 43 -6.13 5.12 -6.68
C LYS A 43 -5.62 4.09 -7.70
N VAL A 44 -4.38 3.62 -7.54
CA VAL A 44 -3.81 2.59 -8.42
C VAL A 44 -4.05 1.15 -7.94
N GLY A 45 -4.75 0.98 -6.81
CA GLY A 45 -5.23 -0.30 -6.31
C GLY A 45 -4.35 -0.96 -5.24
N ILE A 46 -3.47 -0.20 -4.58
CA ILE A 46 -2.71 -0.72 -3.44
C ILE A 46 -3.63 -0.77 -2.21
N PRO A 47 -3.78 -1.92 -1.53
CA PRO A 47 -4.62 -2.01 -0.33
C PRO A 47 -4.11 -1.12 0.80
N LEU A 48 -5.02 -0.55 1.59
CA LEU A 48 -4.69 0.37 2.69
C LEU A 48 -3.71 -0.23 3.72
N GLY A 49 -3.81 -1.53 4.00
CA GLY A 49 -2.88 -2.25 4.89
C GLY A 49 -1.47 -2.47 4.33
N LYS A 50 -1.22 -2.05 3.08
CA LYS A 50 0.08 -2.07 2.39
C LYS A 50 0.54 -0.66 1.98
N ILE A 51 -0.07 0.37 2.56
CA ILE A 51 0.33 1.76 2.39
C ILE A 51 0.95 2.26 3.70
N PHE A 52 2.13 2.84 3.60
CA PHE A 52 2.96 3.27 4.72
C PHE A 52 3.31 4.74 4.55
N ILE A 53 2.90 5.59 5.50
CA ILE A 53 3.29 7.00 5.53
C ILE A 53 4.35 7.20 6.60
N ILE A 54 5.51 7.70 6.20
CA ILE A 54 6.69 7.86 7.03
C ILE A 54 6.83 9.33 7.41
N ASN A 55 6.92 9.61 8.70
CA ASN A 55 7.19 10.97 9.15
C ASN A 55 8.71 11.28 9.20
N PRO A 56 9.12 12.54 9.34
CA PRO A 56 10.55 12.90 9.40
C PRO A 56 11.34 12.29 10.56
N LYS A 57 10.66 11.75 11.59
CA LYS A 57 11.29 11.03 12.70
C LYS A 57 11.55 9.54 12.40
N GLY A 58 11.12 9.05 11.24
CA GLY A 58 11.24 7.65 10.83
C GLY A 58 10.15 6.74 11.42
N GLU A 59 9.07 7.32 11.94
CA GLU A 59 7.90 6.59 12.40
C GLU A 59 6.95 6.35 11.24
N ILE A 60 6.32 5.18 11.22
CA ILE A 60 5.45 4.69 10.15
C ILE A 60 4.02 4.63 10.64
N VAL A 61 3.12 5.25 9.89
CA VAL A 61 1.67 5.21 10.11
C VAL A 61 1.04 4.30 9.06
N VAL A 62 0.15 3.41 9.50
CA VAL A 62 -0.56 2.44 8.64
C VAL A 62 -2.06 2.50 8.95
N ASN A 63 -2.90 2.58 7.90
CA ASN A 63 -4.36 2.48 8.01
C ASN A 63 -5.02 3.53 8.92
N ARG A 64 -4.37 4.69 9.17
CA ARG A 64 -4.85 5.74 10.09
C ARG A 64 -5.16 5.27 11.52
N SER A 65 -4.97 3.98 11.81
CA SER A 65 -4.96 3.40 13.13
C SER A 65 -3.74 3.95 13.84
N LEU A 66 -3.90 4.32 15.11
CA LEU A 66 -2.85 4.88 15.99
C LEU A 66 -1.66 3.91 16.25
N ASP A 67 -1.55 2.83 15.47
CA ASP A 67 -0.51 1.83 15.55
C ASP A 67 0.75 2.35 14.83
N THR A 68 1.36 3.36 15.45
CA THR A 68 2.63 3.95 15.02
C THR A 68 3.72 2.91 15.18
N LYS A 69 4.22 2.37 14.07
CA LYS A 69 5.30 1.39 14.03
C LYS A 69 6.60 2.06 13.62
N SER A 70 7.72 1.69 14.23
CA SER A 70 9.03 2.11 13.73
C SER A 70 9.44 1.27 12.52
N TYR A 71 10.32 1.79 11.68
CA TYR A 71 10.99 1.00 10.64
C TYR A 71 11.58 -0.32 11.18
N THR A 72 12.13 -0.30 12.40
CA THR A 72 12.69 -1.48 13.07
C THR A 72 11.61 -2.54 13.35
N SER A 73 10.43 -2.11 13.80
CA SER A 73 9.31 -3.04 14.03
C SER A 73 8.72 -3.60 12.74
N MET A 74 8.69 -2.79 11.67
CA MET A 74 8.33 -3.29 10.33
C MET A 74 9.36 -4.28 9.81
N HIS A 75 10.66 -4.03 10.02
CA HIS A 75 11.72 -4.94 9.61
C HIS A 75 11.55 -6.32 10.25
N ALA A 76 11.14 -6.39 11.53
CA ALA A 76 10.84 -7.65 12.19
C ALA A 76 9.67 -8.42 11.56
N LEU A 77 8.72 -7.72 10.91
CA LEU A 77 7.55 -8.30 10.26
C LEU A 77 7.70 -8.44 8.74
N VAL A 78 8.85 -8.05 8.18
CA VAL A 78 9.03 -7.90 6.73
C VAL A 78 8.77 -9.20 5.98
N ASN A 79 9.21 -10.34 6.52
CA ASN A 79 9.03 -11.64 5.88
C ASN A 79 7.57 -12.10 5.84
N GLY A 80 6.74 -11.67 6.80
CA GLY A 80 5.30 -11.94 6.79
C GLY A 80 4.52 -10.95 5.92
N MET A 81 5.01 -9.72 5.78
CA MET A 81 4.37 -8.66 5.00
C MET A 81 4.78 -8.65 3.53
N PHE A 82 5.97 -9.14 3.22
CA PHE A 82 6.59 -9.20 1.89
C PHE A 82 7.18 -10.60 1.73
N PRO A 83 6.32 -11.61 1.50
CA PRO A 83 6.78 -12.98 1.36
C PRO A 83 7.70 -13.13 0.13
N PRO A 84 8.64 -14.09 0.14
CA PRO A 84 9.50 -14.35 -1.01
C PRO A 84 8.69 -14.65 -2.27
N THR A 85 9.07 -14.10 -3.42
CA THR A 85 8.36 -14.34 -4.70
C THR A 85 8.40 -15.80 -5.17
N SER A 86 9.23 -16.65 -4.54
CA SER A 86 9.28 -18.09 -4.80
C SER A 86 8.19 -18.89 -4.09
N SER A 87 7.46 -18.31 -3.12
CA SER A 87 6.26 -18.92 -2.55
C SER A 87 5.09 -18.62 -3.49
N SER A 88 4.72 -19.61 -4.32
CA SER A 88 3.65 -19.55 -5.32
C SER A 88 2.23 -19.42 -4.75
N GLU A 89 2.04 -18.70 -3.65
CA GLU A 89 0.70 -18.42 -3.11
C GLU A 89 0.08 -17.24 -3.85
N GLN A 90 -1.18 -17.36 -4.27
CA GLN A 90 -1.93 -16.20 -4.75
C GLN A 90 -2.03 -15.17 -3.62
N GLU A 91 -1.78 -13.89 -3.93
CA GLU A 91 -1.78 -12.80 -2.96
C GLU A 91 -3.06 -12.75 -2.13
N ASP A 92 -4.22 -13.00 -2.74
CA ASP A 92 -5.52 -13.00 -2.05
C ASP A 92 -5.68 -14.16 -1.06
N PHE A 93 -4.90 -15.23 -1.20
CA PHE A 93 -5.00 -16.46 -0.42
C PHE A 93 -3.81 -16.72 0.51
N ASN A 94 -2.87 -15.78 0.63
CA ASN A 94 -1.75 -15.92 1.55
C ASN A 94 -2.22 -15.76 3.02
N SER A 95 -1.42 -16.26 3.96
CA SER A 95 -1.74 -16.23 5.41
C SER A 95 -2.00 -14.83 5.97
N TRP A 96 -1.49 -13.78 5.31
CA TRP A 96 -1.65 -12.38 5.71
C TRP A 96 -2.95 -11.75 5.22
N ASN A 97 -3.47 -12.16 4.07
CA ASN A 97 -4.67 -11.61 3.45
C ASN A 97 -5.91 -12.50 3.65
N PHE A 98 -5.76 -13.82 3.58
CA PHE A 98 -6.88 -14.77 3.62
C PHE A 98 -7.71 -14.68 4.91
N TRP A 99 -7.05 -14.45 6.05
CA TRP A 99 -7.71 -14.38 7.36
C TRP A 99 -8.15 -12.96 7.75
N LYS A 100 -7.84 -11.94 6.95
CA LYS A 100 -8.33 -10.60 7.23
C LYS A 100 -9.82 -10.58 6.95
N LEU A 101 -10.59 -10.19 7.96
CA LEU A 101 -12.01 -9.94 7.79
C LEU A 101 -12.18 -8.93 6.64
N PRO A 102 -13.11 -9.18 5.69
CA PRO A 102 -13.41 -8.21 4.66
C PRO A 102 -13.71 -6.87 5.34
N PRO A 103 -13.22 -5.74 4.79
CA PRO A 103 -13.55 -4.42 5.33
C PRO A 103 -15.06 -4.34 5.52
N SER A 104 -15.50 -3.90 6.69
CA SER A 104 -16.93 -3.67 6.96
C SER A 104 -17.50 -2.86 5.80
N ALA A 105 -18.55 -3.37 5.16
CA ALA A 105 -19.26 -2.62 4.12
C ALA A 105 -19.68 -1.28 4.74
N ILE A 106 -19.01 -0.21 4.33
CA ILE A 106 -19.47 1.14 4.65
C ILE A 106 -20.62 1.36 3.69
N ASP A 107 -21.85 1.22 4.20
CA ASP A 107 -23.05 1.66 3.50
C ASP A 107 -22.90 3.17 3.22
N ILE A 108 -22.95 3.54 1.93
CA ILE A 108 -22.99 4.93 1.45
C ILE A 108 -24.42 5.46 1.59
#